data_AF-A0A9K3D337-F1
#
_entry.id   AF-A0A9K3D337-F1
#
_cell.length_a   1.000
_cell.length_b   1.000
_cell.length_c   1.000
_cell.angle_alpha   90.00
_cell.angle_beta   90.00
_cell.angle_gamma   90.00
#
_symmetry.space_group_name_H-M   'P 1'
#
loop_
_entity.id
_entity.type
_entity.pdbx_description
1 polymer ?
#
loop_
_entity_poly.entity_id
_entity_poly.type
_entity_poly.pdbx_seq_one_letter_code
_entity_poly.pdbx_strand_id
1 'polypeptide(L)'
;MSLLEDLEASEDESLSEQEVTMKVESMGADTQMGGEPVKQTLKQSLKEAAKLEEEIVSNHHRLREAYAPRFPEIGVIPLSARDMATVVLASRNDPRAADLSPITDKRLAATLSMAFSTQPGRFLSNTELKTCMDLASGIATRSERIEVLVAQLTEDIQAQAPNLCALLSPAVAARCVAEAGGLKEVSRMPGCDLTNLGRKKRTIATGQALDYKHFGFLLDAPFVVEAPNE
;
A
#
# COMPACT_ATOMS: atom_id res chain seq x y z
N MET A 1 96.68 -4.77 6.61
CA MET A 1 95.77 -3.80 5.99
C MET A 1 94.68 -4.61 5.25
N SER A 2 93.93 -5.50 5.95
CA SER A 2 92.58 -5.25 6.53
C SER A 2 91.64 -4.67 5.47
N LEU A 3 90.69 -5.37 4.83
CA LEU A 3 89.65 -6.36 5.24
C LEU A 3 88.69 -5.83 6.32
N LEU A 4 87.37 -5.82 5.97
CA LEU A 4 86.16 -5.32 6.66
C LEU A 4 86.02 -3.78 6.69
N GLU A 5 84.89 -3.12 6.48
CA GLU A 5 83.45 -3.43 6.67
C GLU A 5 82.66 -2.28 5.99
N ASP A 6 81.46 -2.54 5.43
CA ASP A 6 80.33 -1.60 5.21
C ASP A 6 79.42 -2.22 4.11
N LEU A 7 78.41 -3.00 4.49
CA LEU A 7 77.03 -2.64 4.88
C LEU A 7 76.06 -2.74 3.69
N GLU A 8 74.99 -3.48 3.94
CA GLU A 8 74.01 -4.06 3.03
C GLU A 8 73.08 -3.07 2.31
N ALA A 9 72.35 -3.63 1.33
CA ALA A 9 71.00 -3.30 0.88
C ALA A 9 70.84 -2.47 -0.41
N SER A 10 70.48 -3.15 -1.50
CA SER A 10 69.32 -2.77 -2.33
C SER A 10 68.94 -3.95 -3.23
N GLU A 11 67.96 -4.71 -2.73
CA GLU A 11 67.18 -5.70 -3.46
C GLU A 11 66.18 -5.00 -4.40
N ASP A 12 66.02 -5.62 -5.57
CA ASP A 12 64.77 -5.88 -6.28
C ASP A 12 63.90 -4.71 -6.76
N GLU A 13 64.26 -4.26 -7.95
CA GLU A 13 63.40 -3.65 -8.96
C GLU A 13 62.42 -4.69 -9.53
N SER A 14 61.31 -4.99 -8.83
CA SER A 14 60.19 -5.77 -9.41
C SER A 14 58.83 -5.66 -8.68
N LEU A 15 58.46 -4.49 -8.16
CA LEU A 15 57.13 -4.28 -7.56
C LEU A 15 56.51 -2.94 -7.96
N SER A 16 55.95 -2.84 -9.17
CA SER A 16 55.14 -1.66 -9.54
C SER A 16 53.90 -1.94 -10.40
N GLU A 17 53.62 -3.21 -10.76
CA GLU A 17 52.40 -3.54 -11.52
C GLU A 17 51.31 -4.27 -10.70
N GLN A 18 51.57 -4.62 -9.44
CA GLN A 18 50.54 -5.21 -8.56
C GLN A 18 49.83 -4.21 -7.62
N GLU A 19 50.32 -2.96 -7.49
CA GLU A 19 49.65 -1.94 -6.66
C GLU A 19 48.45 -1.26 -7.34
N VAL A 20 48.28 -1.40 -8.66
CA VAL A 20 47.15 -0.77 -9.36
C VAL A 20 45.88 -1.62 -9.29
N THR A 21 45.99 -2.92 -9.04
CA THR A 21 44.83 -3.83 -8.92
C THR A 21 44.26 -3.98 -7.51
N MET A 22 44.90 -3.43 -6.47
CA MET A 22 44.36 -3.44 -5.09
C MET A 22 43.68 -2.13 -4.65
N LYS A 23 43.57 -1.13 -5.54
CA LYS A 23 42.90 0.14 -5.22
C LYS A 23 41.47 0.28 -5.74
N VAL A 24 40.92 -0.77 -6.35
CA VAL A 24 39.52 -0.81 -6.82
C VAL A 24 38.57 -1.41 -5.76
N GLU A 25 39.09 -2.04 -4.69
CA GLU A 25 38.25 -2.67 -3.65
C GLU A 25 38.08 -1.88 -2.36
N SER A 26 38.60 -0.64 -2.24
CA SER A 26 38.40 0.18 -1.02
C SER A 26 37.52 1.43 -1.21
N MET A 27 36.72 1.49 -2.28
CA MET A 27 35.65 2.47 -2.44
C MET A 27 34.25 1.83 -2.39
N GLY A 28 34.15 0.67 -1.74
CA GLY A 28 32.95 0.29 -1.00
C GLY A 28 32.80 1.23 0.19
N ALA A 29 32.45 2.48 -0.08
CA ALA A 29 31.98 3.40 0.93
C ALA A 29 30.74 2.75 1.54
N ASP A 30 30.93 2.16 2.72
CA ASP A 30 29.88 1.88 3.68
C ASP A 30 29.05 3.16 3.84
N THR A 31 28.01 3.27 3.04
CA THR A 31 26.83 4.06 3.37
C THR A 31 26.05 3.27 4.41
N GLN A 32 26.70 2.99 5.54
CA GLN A 32 26.09 2.50 6.77
C GLN A 32 25.74 3.70 7.65
N MET A 33 24.97 4.66 7.15
CA MET A 33 24.37 5.69 7.99
C MET A 33 23.03 6.10 7.37
N GLY A 34 21.95 5.43 7.75
CA GLY A 34 20.57 5.93 7.56
C GLY A 34 19.52 4.95 6.99
N GLY A 35 19.92 3.86 6.31
CA GLY A 35 18.98 3.06 5.51
C GLY A 35 18.21 1.95 6.24
N GLU A 36 18.72 1.38 7.33
CA GLU A 36 18.06 0.27 8.05
C GLU A 36 16.81 0.66 8.86
N PRO A 37 16.78 1.76 9.63
CA PRO A 37 15.57 2.13 10.35
C PRO A 37 14.43 2.45 9.39
N VAL A 38 14.73 3.05 8.23
CA VAL A 38 13.70 3.44 7.26
C VAL A 38 13.07 2.24 6.55
N LYS A 39 13.84 1.18 6.27
CA LYS A 39 13.30 -0.08 5.73
C LYS A 39 12.29 -0.71 6.70
N GLN A 40 12.62 -0.69 7.99
CA GLN A 40 11.77 -1.26 9.02
C GLN A 40 10.50 -0.45 9.22
N THR A 41 10.58 0.89 9.25
CA THR A 41 9.39 1.75 9.34
C THR A 41 8.49 1.61 8.13
N LEU A 42 9.04 1.58 6.91
CA LEU A 42 8.25 1.44 5.68
C LEU A 42 7.47 0.11 5.67
N LYS A 43 8.13 -0.99 6.03
CA LYS A 43 7.49 -2.31 6.15
C LYS A 43 6.44 -2.35 7.27
N GLN A 44 6.71 -1.71 8.42
CA GLN A 44 5.76 -1.63 9.53
C GLN A 44 4.52 -0.82 9.15
N SER A 45 4.69 0.36 8.56
CA SER A 45 3.59 1.23 8.13
C SER A 45 2.71 0.58 7.06
N LEU A 46 3.30 -0.14 6.11
CA LEU A 46 2.51 -0.92 5.13
C LEU A 46 1.75 -2.08 5.76
N LYS A 47 2.35 -2.76 6.76
CA LYS A 47 1.67 -3.81 7.51
C LYS A 47 0.51 -3.24 8.34
N GLU A 48 0.68 -2.06 8.94
CA GLU A 48 -0.37 -1.34 9.63
C GLU A 48 -1.51 -0.98 8.67
N ALA A 49 -1.19 -0.40 7.51
CA ALA A 49 -2.18 -0.07 6.48
C ALA A 49 -2.98 -1.32 6.04
N ALA A 50 -2.31 -2.44 5.76
CA ALA A 50 -2.98 -3.69 5.39
C ALA A 50 -3.89 -4.23 6.50
N LYS A 51 -3.49 -4.10 7.77
CA LYS A 51 -4.33 -4.49 8.90
C LYS A 51 -5.59 -3.60 9.00
N LEU A 52 -5.43 -2.29 8.78
CA LEU A 52 -6.55 -1.36 8.77
C LEU A 52 -7.52 -1.66 7.62
N GLU A 53 -7.03 -2.03 6.44
CA GLU A 53 -7.87 -2.46 5.31
C GLU A 53 -8.71 -3.71 5.67
N GLU A 54 -8.12 -4.72 6.30
CA GLU A 54 -8.83 -5.92 6.76
C GLU A 54 -9.91 -5.57 7.80
N GLU A 55 -9.59 -4.70 8.76
CA GLU A 55 -10.55 -4.22 9.74
C GLU A 55 -11.69 -3.42 9.09
N ILE A 56 -11.43 -2.63 8.05
CA ILE A 56 -12.45 -1.90 7.30
C ILE A 56 -13.41 -2.88 6.62
N VAL A 57 -12.91 -3.92 5.97
CA VAL A 57 -13.75 -4.94 5.31
C VAL A 57 -14.64 -5.65 6.33
N SER A 58 -14.06 -6.06 7.47
CA SER A 58 -14.82 -6.68 8.56
C SER A 58 -15.91 -5.75 9.11
N ASN A 59 -15.56 -4.50 9.39
CA ASN A 59 -16.50 -3.50 9.89
C ASN A 59 -17.58 -3.16 8.86
N HIS A 60 -17.25 -3.16 7.57
CA HIS A 60 -18.22 -2.94 6.50
C HIS A 60 -19.29 -4.03 6.46
N HIS A 61 -18.90 -5.30 6.57
CA HIS A 61 -19.86 -6.41 6.68
C HIS A 61 -20.74 -6.29 7.93
N ARG A 62 -20.15 -5.96 9.08
CA ARG A 62 -20.90 -5.78 10.34
C ARG A 62 -21.85 -4.59 10.28
N LEU A 63 -21.43 -3.48 9.66
CA LEU A 63 -22.25 -2.28 9.47
C LEU A 63 -23.46 -2.58 8.57
N ARG A 64 -23.23 -3.32 7.49
CA ARG A 64 -24.29 -3.76 6.57
C ARG A 64 -25.36 -4.58 7.28
N GLU A 65 -24.95 -5.54 8.12
CA GLU A 65 -25.89 -6.35 8.91
C GLU A 65 -26.63 -5.53 9.98
N ALA A 66 -25.92 -4.66 10.69
CA ALA A 66 -26.49 -3.83 11.75
C ALA A 66 -27.51 -2.81 11.21
N TYR A 67 -27.30 -2.28 10.00
CA TYR A 67 -28.18 -1.28 9.38
C TYR A 67 -29.29 -1.88 8.51
N ALA A 68 -29.21 -3.17 8.17
CA ALA A 68 -30.22 -3.86 7.36
C ALA A 68 -31.67 -3.75 7.89
N PRO A 69 -31.96 -3.77 9.21
CA PRO A 69 -33.32 -3.58 9.72
C PRO A 69 -33.92 -2.22 9.37
N ARG A 70 -33.07 -1.19 9.22
CA ARG A 70 -33.48 0.16 8.84
C ARG A 70 -33.57 0.34 7.34
N PHE A 71 -32.61 -0.19 6.60
CA PHE A 71 -32.53 -0.05 5.16
C PHE A 71 -32.09 -1.38 4.53
N PRO A 72 -33.04 -2.27 4.17
CA PRO A 72 -32.73 -3.61 3.67
C PRO A 72 -32.01 -3.60 2.31
N GLU A 73 -32.27 -2.58 1.48
CA GLU A 73 -31.64 -2.39 0.17
C GLU A 73 -30.14 -2.06 0.25
N ILE A 74 -29.61 -1.74 1.45
CA ILE A 74 -28.18 -1.46 1.64
C ILE A 74 -27.27 -2.62 1.23
N GLY A 75 -27.81 -3.85 1.25
CA GLY A 75 -27.07 -5.02 0.82
C GLY A 75 -27.11 -5.28 -0.68
N VAL A 76 -28.12 -4.77 -1.37
CA VAL A 76 -28.29 -4.96 -2.82
C VAL A 76 -27.43 -3.95 -3.57
N ILE A 77 -27.34 -2.73 -3.04
CA ILE A 77 -26.58 -1.65 -3.66
C ILE A 77 -25.07 -1.86 -3.37
N PRO A 78 -24.21 -1.92 -4.40
CA PRO A 78 -22.77 -2.08 -4.23
C PRO A 78 -22.14 -0.77 -3.75
N LEU A 79 -22.16 -0.53 -2.43
CA LEU A 79 -21.56 0.64 -1.82
C LEU A 79 -20.12 0.34 -1.37
N SER A 80 -19.21 1.28 -1.59
CA SER A 80 -17.89 1.23 -0.97
C SER A 80 -18.00 1.36 0.55
N ALA A 81 -17.00 0.90 1.30
CA ALA A 81 -17.02 1.01 2.76
C ALA A 81 -17.12 2.48 3.24
N ARG A 82 -16.45 3.40 2.54
CA ARG A 82 -16.48 4.83 2.83
C ARG A 82 -17.86 5.42 2.53
N ASP A 83 -18.43 5.13 1.36
CA ASP A 83 -19.75 5.64 0.98
C ASP A 83 -20.84 5.13 1.94
N MET A 84 -20.78 3.85 2.31
CA MET A 84 -21.71 3.26 3.27
C MET A 84 -21.61 3.95 4.64
N ALA A 85 -20.40 4.21 5.13
CA ALA A 85 -20.20 4.94 6.37
C ALA A 85 -20.80 6.36 6.31
N THR A 86 -20.56 7.09 5.21
CA THR A 86 -21.14 8.42 4.99
C THR A 86 -22.67 8.39 4.97
N VAL A 87 -23.27 7.42 4.24
CA VAL A 87 -24.73 7.24 4.16
C VAL A 87 -25.32 7.01 5.55
N VAL A 88 -24.73 6.12 6.35
CA VAL A 88 -25.22 5.83 7.70
C VAL A 88 -25.09 7.05 8.61
N LEU A 89 -23.97 7.77 8.57
CA LEU A 89 -23.74 8.97 9.37
C LEU A 89 -24.71 10.11 9.04
N ALA A 90 -25.05 10.27 7.75
CA ALA A 90 -25.97 11.29 7.26
C ALA A 90 -27.44 10.92 7.52
N SER A 91 -27.84 9.69 7.19
CA SER A 91 -29.22 9.23 7.28
C SER A 91 -29.66 8.96 8.72
N ARG A 92 -28.78 8.43 9.57
CA ARG A 92 -29.13 8.02 10.93
C ARG A 92 -30.45 7.21 10.95
N ASN A 93 -31.49 7.78 11.56
CA ASN A 93 -32.85 7.28 11.60
C ASN A 93 -33.82 8.05 10.69
N ASP A 94 -33.42 9.13 10.02
CA ASP A 94 -34.27 9.86 9.07
C ASP A 94 -33.58 10.04 7.70
N PRO A 95 -33.93 9.22 6.70
CA PRO A 95 -33.28 9.28 5.40
C PRO A 95 -33.63 10.54 4.59
N ARG A 96 -34.67 11.30 4.98
CA ARG A 96 -35.05 12.54 4.29
C ARG A 96 -34.11 13.70 4.62
N ALA A 97 -33.38 13.61 5.73
CA ALA A 97 -32.40 14.59 6.15
C ALA A 97 -30.96 14.22 5.73
N ALA A 98 -30.78 13.10 5.01
CA ALA A 98 -29.46 12.63 4.62
C ALA A 98 -28.86 13.50 3.51
N ASP A 99 -27.75 14.17 3.79
CA ASP A 99 -26.93 14.78 2.74
C ASP A 99 -26.10 13.69 2.04
N LEU A 100 -26.45 13.40 0.79
CA LEU A 100 -25.77 12.41 -0.06
C LEU A 100 -24.76 13.05 -1.02
N SER A 101 -24.53 14.36 -0.92
CA SER A 101 -23.54 15.10 -1.72
C SER A 101 -22.10 14.55 -1.66
N PRO A 102 -21.60 13.93 -0.56
CA PRO A 102 -20.23 13.44 -0.51
C PRO A 102 -19.99 12.14 -1.30
N ILE A 103 -21.05 11.49 -1.79
CA ILE A 103 -20.92 10.26 -2.57
C ILE A 103 -20.39 10.62 -3.96
N THR A 104 -19.26 10.01 -4.34
CA THR A 104 -18.57 10.37 -5.58
C THR A 104 -19.38 9.99 -6.83
N ASP A 105 -20.08 8.85 -6.78
CA ASP A 105 -20.95 8.41 -7.89
C ASP A 105 -22.38 8.95 -7.75
N LYS A 106 -22.71 9.90 -8.62
CA LYS A 106 -24.05 10.51 -8.70
C LYS A 106 -25.15 9.51 -9.03
N ARG A 107 -24.84 8.45 -9.80
CA ARG A 107 -25.81 7.39 -10.13
C ARG A 107 -26.14 6.57 -8.89
N LEU A 108 -25.14 6.24 -8.08
CA LEU A 108 -25.36 5.57 -6.79
C LEU A 108 -26.16 6.46 -5.84
N ALA A 109 -25.82 7.76 -5.74
CA ALA A 109 -26.56 8.71 -4.90
C ALA A 109 -28.05 8.83 -5.29
N ALA A 110 -28.37 8.90 -6.58
CA ALA A 110 -29.74 8.93 -7.07
C ALA A 110 -30.50 7.62 -6.73
N THR A 111 -29.84 6.47 -6.92
CA THR A 111 -30.39 5.15 -6.60
C THR A 111 -30.70 5.02 -5.11
N LEU A 112 -29.79 5.50 -4.25
CA LEU A 112 -29.99 5.54 -2.80
C LEU A 112 -31.17 6.43 -2.40
N SER A 113 -31.28 7.63 -2.96
CA SER A 113 -32.37 8.56 -2.67
C SER A 113 -33.74 7.97 -3.05
N MET A 114 -33.82 7.30 -4.20
CA MET A 114 -35.01 6.57 -4.62
C MET A 114 -35.34 5.42 -3.66
N ALA A 115 -34.35 4.59 -3.32
CA ALA A 115 -34.52 3.45 -2.43
C ALA A 115 -34.96 3.88 -1.01
N PHE A 116 -34.43 4.98 -0.51
CA PHE A 116 -34.86 5.58 0.76
C PHE A 116 -36.32 6.04 0.75
N SER A 117 -36.84 6.45 -0.41
CA SER A 117 -38.22 6.91 -0.56
C SER A 117 -39.22 5.75 -0.72
N THR A 118 -38.81 4.63 -1.29
CA THR A 118 -39.69 3.49 -1.59
C THR A 118 -39.85 2.52 -0.43
N GLN A 119 -38.81 2.30 0.38
CA GLN A 119 -38.84 1.29 1.45
C GLN A 119 -38.20 1.80 2.75
N PRO A 120 -38.95 2.53 3.60
CA PRO A 120 -38.52 2.79 4.96
C PRO A 120 -38.62 1.50 5.78
N GLY A 121 -37.48 0.95 6.20
CA GLY A 121 -37.45 -0.15 7.15
C GLY A 121 -37.87 0.29 8.57
N ARG A 122 -37.67 -0.60 9.54
CA ARG A 122 -37.97 -0.32 10.96
C ARG A 122 -37.05 0.78 11.49
N PHE A 123 -37.57 1.59 12.43
CA PHE A 123 -36.72 2.50 13.21
C PHE A 123 -35.82 1.71 14.16
N LEU A 124 -34.52 2.03 14.15
CA LEU A 124 -33.55 1.46 15.08
C LEU A 124 -33.75 2.08 16.46
N SER A 125 -33.55 1.26 17.50
CA SER A 125 -33.45 1.77 18.87
C SER A 125 -32.18 2.61 19.04
N ASN A 126 -32.14 3.46 20.08
CA ASN A 126 -30.98 4.33 20.31
C ASN A 126 -29.68 3.54 20.53
N THR A 127 -29.76 2.33 21.10
CA THR A 127 -28.60 1.45 21.30
C THR A 127 -28.11 0.86 19.99
N GLU A 128 -29.01 0.33 19.16
CA GLU A 128 -28.69 -0.21 17.83
C GLU A 128 -28.14 0.91 16.92
N LEU A 129 -28.76 2.08 16.91
CA LEU A 129 -28.30 3.23 16.13
C LEU A 129 -26.91 3.68 16.56
N LYS A 130 -26.64 3.72 17.87
CA LYS A 130 -25.31 4.07 18.38
C LYS A 130 -24.25 3.08 17.89
N THR A 131 -24.53 1.78 17.91
CA THR A 131 -23.58 0.78 17.38
C THR A 131 -23.30 0.98 15.88
N CYS A 132 -24.32 1.33 15.08
CA CYS A 132 -24.12 1.65 13.66
C CYS A 132 -23.24 2.90 13.46
N MET A 133 -23.46 3.94 14.27
CA MET A 133 -22.67 5.18 14.22
C MET A 133 -21.21 4.95 14.63
N ASP A 134 -20.99 4.15 15.68
CA ASP A 134 -19.65 3.81 16.16
C ASP A 134 -18.88 3.00 15.09
N LEU A 135 -19.55 2.08 14.41
CA LEU A 135 -18.97 1.34 13.28
C LEU A 135 -18.67 2.27 12.08
N ALA A 136 -19.61 3.13 11.70
CA ALA A 136 -19.44 4.03 10.55
C ALA A 136 -18.32 5.07 10.79
N SER A 137 -18.30 5.68 11.98
CA SER A 137 -17.19 6.58 12.38
C SER A 137 -15.86 5.84 12.43
N GLY A 138 -15.84 4.61 12.96
CA GLY A 138 -14.66 3.76 12.96
C GLY A 138 -14.12 3.42 11.57
N ILE A 139 -14.98 3.27 10.56
CA ILE A 139 -14.56 3.10 9.16
C ILE A 139 -13.97 4.40 8.61
N ALA A 140 -14.62 5.54 8.86
CA ALA A 140 -14.14 6.85 8.40
C ALA A 140 -12.74 7.18 8.96
N THR A 141 -12.54 7.04 10.27
CA THR A 141 -11.24 7.30 10.92
C THR A 141 -10.13 6.37 10.41
N ARG A 142 -10.42 5.08 10.19
CA ARG A 142 -9.43 4.15 9.63
C ARG A 142 -9.10 4.48 8.18
N SER A 143 -10.09 4.87 7.39
CA SER A 143 -9.89 5.27 5.99
C SER A 143 -8.98 6.51 5.90
N GLU A 144 -9.23 7.52 6.73
CA GLU A 144 -8.38 8.71 6.84
C GLU A 144 -6.96 8.34 7.31
N ARG A 145 -6.84 7.43 8.28
CA ARG A 145 -5.53 6.96 8.75
C ARG A 145 -4.74 6.27 7.63
N ILE A 146 -5.38 5.46 6.80
CA ILE A 146 -4.75 4.84 5.63
C ILE A 146 -4.27 5.92 4.65
N GLU A 147 -5.10 6.92 4.35
CA GLU A 147 -4.72 8.03 3.46
C GLU A 147 -3.46 8.75 3.95
N VAL A 148 -3.40 9.07 5.25
CA VAL A 148 -2.22 9.70 5.86
C VAL A 148 -0.99 8.78 5.77
N LEU A 149 -1.13 7.49 6.09
CA LEU A 149 -0.03 6.53 6.01
C LEU A 149 0.50 6.39 4.58
N VAL A 150 -0.39 6.30 3.59
CA VAL A 150 -0.01 6.18 2.16
C VAL A 150 0.68 7.45 1.68
N ALA A 151 0.22 8.64 2.09
CA ALA A 151 0.86 9.90 1.77
C ALA A 151 2.30 9.96 2.33
N GLN A 152 2.47 9.62 3.61
CA GLN A 152 3.79 9.56 4.25
C GLN A 152 4.74 8.58 3.54
N LEU A 153 4.26 7.36 3.26
CA LEU A 153 5.03 6.34 2.55
C LEU A 153 5.44 6.80 1.15
N THR A 154 4.56 7.54 0.47
CA THR A 154 4.80 8.09 -0.87
C THR A 154 5.88 9.17 -0.84
N GLU A 155 5.85 10.07 0.14
CA GLU A 155 6.87 11.10 0.32
C GLU A 155 8.24 10.47 0.63
N ASP A 156 8.28 9.50 1.53
CA ASP A 156 9.51 8.80 1.93
C ASP A 156 10.17 8.09 0.74
N ILE A 157 9.39 7.33 -0.04
CA ILE A 157 9.92 6.57 -1.17
C ILE A 157 10.33 7.49 -2.34
N GLN A 158 9.60 8.60 -2.54
CA GLN A 158 9.94 9.58 -3.56
C GLN A 158 11.28 10.25 -3.27
N ALA A 159 11.59 10.53 -2.00
CA ALA A 159 12.86 11.09 -1.59
C ALA A 159 14.04 10.10 -1.78
N GLN A 160 13.79 8.80 -1.60
CA GLN A 160 14.85 7.77 -1.66
C GLN A 160 15.07 7.17 -3.05
N ALA A 161 14.00 6.98 -3.82
CA ALA A 161 14.02 6.26 -5.10
C ALA A 161 13.15 6.95 -6.16
N PRO A 162 13.50 8.17 -6.60
CA PRO A 162 12.70 8.94 -7.55
C PRO A 162 12.55 8.24 -8.91
N ASN A 163 13.59 7.54 -9.37
CA ASN A 163 13.56 6.80 -10.63
C ASN A 163 12.57 5.62 -10.58
N LEU A 164 12.51 4.92 -9.44
CA LEU A 164 11.57 3.81 -9.27
C LEU A 164 10.12 4.32 -9.18
N CYS A 165 9.91 5.45 -8.50
CA CYS A 165 8.60 6.09 -8.40
C CYS A 165 8.10 6.59 -9.75
N ALA A 166 8.99 7.13 -10.58
CA ALA A 166 8.66 7.57 -11.94
C ALA A 166 8.19 6.41 -12.85
N LEU A 167 8.71 5.19 -12.63
CA LEU A 167 8.36 4.02 -13.43
C LEU A 167 7.10 3.29 -12.93
N LEU A 168 7.01 3.02 -11.62
CA LEU A 168 5.98 2.14 -11.06
C LEU A 168 4.82 2.88 -10.39
N SER A 169 4.93 4.20 -10.20
CA SER A 169 4.22 5.02 -9.19
C SER A 169 4.77 4.84 -7.77
N PRO A 170 4.70 5.89 -6.92
CA PRO A 170 5.20 5.83 -5.55
C PRO A 170 4.53 4.74 -4.70
N ALA A 171 3.22 4.55 -4.85
CA ALA A 171 2.47 3.57 -4.05
C ALA A 171 2.91 2.12 -4.35
N VAL A 172 3.08 1.77 -5.63
CA VAL A 172 3.55 0.44 -6.04
C VAL A 172 5.03 0.26 -5.69
N ALA A 173 5.85 1.29 -5.90
CA ALA A 173 7.27 1.29 -5.52
C ALA A 173 7.47 1.02 -4.03
N ALA A 174 6.71 1.70 -3.15
CA ALA A 174 6.76 1.49 -1.71
C ALA A 174 6.44 0.03 -1.33
N ARG A 175 5.41 -0.57 -1.95
CA ARG A 175 5.04 -1.97 -1.73
C ARG A 175 6.13 -2.94 -2.19
N CYS A 176 6.72 -2.72 -3.35
CA CYS A 176 7.82 -3.54 -3.88
C CYS A 176 9.04 -3.48 -2.95
N VAL A 177 9.45 -2.27 -2.52
CA VAL A 177 10.61 -2.09 -1.64
C VAL A 177 10.38 -2.72 -0.26
N ALA A 178 9.18 -2.63 0.29
CA ALA A 178 8.87 -3.22 1.58
C ALA A 178 8.87 -4.75 1.59
N GLU A 179 8.34 -5.35 0.53
CA GLU A 179 8.30 -6.81 0.38
C GLU A 179 9.70 -7.37 0.10
N ALA A 180 10.46 -6.71 -0.76
CA ALA A 180 11.85 -7.08 -1.04
C ALA A 180 12.80 -6.86 0.16
N GLY A 181 12.40 -6.07 1.15
CA GLY A 181 13.24 -5.79 2.33
C GLY A 181 14.23 -4.64 2.15
N GLY A 182 13.99 -3.77 1.16
CA GLY A 182 14.76 -2.55 0.94
C GLY A 182 15.28 -2.40 -0.48
N LEU A 183 15.73 -1.19 -0.82
CA LEU A 183 16.13 -0.82 -2.18
C LEU A 183 17.33 -1.64 -2.72
N LYS A 184 18.27 -2.02 -1.83
CA LYS A 184 19.43 -2.84 -2.18
C LYS A 184 19.06 -4.27 -2.57
N GLU A 185 18.00 -4.81 -1.97
CA GLU A 185 17.52 -6.15 -2.32
C GLU A 185 16.70 -6.10 -3.61
N VAL A 186 15.92 -5.02 -3.82
CA VAL A 186 15.26 -4.77 -5.11
C VAL A 186 16.27 -4.70 -6.27
N SER A 187 17.42 -4.06 -6.08
CA SER A 187 18.43 -3.97 -7.15
C SER A 187 19.16 -5.28 -7.45
N ARG A 188 19.16 -6.23 -6.51
CA ARG A 188 19.76 -7.57 -6.68
C ARG A 188 18.77 -8.61 -7.20
N MET A 189 17.47 -8.35 -7.04
CA MET A 189 16.41 -9.26 -7.42
C MET A 189 16.32 -9.40 -8.96
N PRO A 190 16.26 -10.62 -9.51
CA PRO A 190 16.06 -10.81 -10.93
C PRO A 190 14.64 -10.36 -11.34
N GLY A 191 14.47 -9.93 -12.59
CA GLY A 191 13.19 -9.40 -13.08
C GLY A 191 12.01 -10.38 -12.93
N CYS A 192 12.25 -11.68 -13.09
CA CYS A 192 11.21 -12.70 -12.90
C CYS A 192 10.67 -12.74 -11.46
N ASP A 193 11.53 -12.52 -10.46
CA ASP A 193 11.12 -12.53 -9.06
C ASP A 193 10.38 -11.23 -8.71
N LEU A 194 10.83 -10.11 -9.29
CA LEU A 194 10.16 -8.82 -9.16
C LEU A 194 8.69 -8.89 -9.64
N THR A 195 8.42 -9.61 -10.73
CA THR A 195 7.03 -9.79 -11.24
C THR A 195 6.14 -10.62 -10.31
N ASN A 196 6.74 -11.54 -9.56
CA ASN A 196 6.03 -12.41 -8.62
C ASN A 196 5.87 -11.80 -7.21
N LEU A 197 6.45 -10.62 -6.94
CA LEU A 197 6.33 -9.95 -5.65
C LEU A 197 4.87 -9.60 -5.32
N GLY A 198 4.43 -9.98 -4.12
CA GLY A 198 3.08 -9.65 -3.66
C GLY A 198 1.97 -10.47 -4.31
N ARG A 199 2.30 -11.56 -5.00
CA ARG A 199 1.32 -12.43 -5.66
C ARG A 199 0.38 -13.06 -4.61
N LYS A 200 -0.86 -12.61 -4.62
CA LYS A 200 -1.99 -13.22 -3.89
C LYS A 200 -3.04 -13.64 -4.92
N LYS A 201 -3.79 -14.72 -4.64
CA LYS A 201 -4.96 -15.05 -5.47
C LYS A 201 -5.98 -13.91 -5.33
N ARG A 202 -6.13 -13.08 -6.37
CA ARG A 202 -7.15 -12.04 -6.45
C ARG A 202 -8.42 -12.65 -7.04
N THR A 203 -9.45 -12.85 -6.24
CA THR A 203 -10.79 -13.18 -6.75
C THR A 203 -11.42 -11.89 -7.24
N ILE A 204 -11.67 -11.78 -8.54
CA ILE A 204 -12.34 -10.61 -9.12
C ILE A 204 -13.83 -10.72 -8.84
N ALA A 205 -14.49 -9.57 -8.64
CA ALA A 205 -15.90 -9.46 -8.29
C ALA A 205 -16.88 -10.25 -9.19
N THR A 206 -16.46 -10.63 -10.40
CA THR A 206 -17.24 -11.43 -11.36
C THR A 206 -17.24 -12.94 -11.06
N GLY A 207 -16.60 -13.39 -9.97
CA GLY A 207 -16.53 -14.82 -9.61
C GLY A 207 -15.62 -15.66 -10.50
N GLN A 208 -15.06 -15.09 -11.56
CA GLN A 208 -14.00 -15.68 -12.35
C GLN A 208 -12.64 -15.35 -11.71
N ALA A 209 -11.91 -16.38 -11.31
CA ALA A 209 -10.50 -16.23 -10.96
C ALA A 209 -9.73 -15.99 -12.27
N LEU A 210 -9.43 -14.73 -12.59
CA LEU A 210 -8.38 -14.46 -13.58
C LEU A 210 -7.05 -14.81 -12.92
N ASP A 211 -6.50 -15.96 -13.31
CA ASP A 211 -5.14 -16.34 -12.96
C ASP A 211 -4.19 -15.49 -13.80
N TYR A 212 -3.96 -14.24 -13.40
CA TYR A 212 -2.79 -13.49 -13.86
C TYR A 212 -1.57 -14.24 -13.33
N LYS A 213 -1.09 -15.21 -14.13
CA LYS A 213 -0.11 -16.20 -13.68
C LYS A 213 1.20 -15.59 -13.20
N HIS A 214 1.47 -14.32 -13.53
CA HIS A 214 2.80 -13.70 -13.35
C HIS A 214 2.80 -12.22 -12.93
N PHE A 215 1.72 -11.66 -12.38
CA PHE A 215 1.72 -10.25 -11.97
C PHE A 215 1.20 -10.05 -10.54
N GLY A 216 2.10 -9.73 -9.62
CA GLY A 216 1.79 -9.32 -8.25
C GLY A 216 1.48 -7.81 -8.16
N PHE A 217 2.25 -7.06 -7.37
CA PHE A 217 2.02 -5.61 -7.20
C PHE A 217 2.15 -4.80 -8.49
N LEU A 218 2.92 -5.29 -9.46
CA LEU A 218 3.10 -4.62 -10.76
C LEU A 218 1.80 -4.54 -11.58
N LEU A 219 0.78 -5.34 -11.27
CA LEU A 219 -0.52 -5.25 -11.93
C LEU A 219 -1.20 -3.89 -11.66
N ASP A 220 -0.93 -3.30 -10.49
CA ASP A 220 -1.51 -2.00 -10.11
C ASP A 220 -0.71 -0.81 -10.67
N ALA A 221 0.36 -1.07 -11.44
CA ALA A 221 1.17 -0.01 -12.04
C ALA A 221 0.42 0.68 -13.21
N PRO A 222 0.57 2.01 -13.36
CA PRO A 222 -0.26 2.78 -14.29
C PRO A 222 -0.12 2.31 -15.75
N PHE A 223 1.10 2.00 -16.19
CA PHE A 223 1.36 1.54 -17.56
C PHE A 223 0.78 0.15 -17.87
N VAL A 224 0.54 -0.69 -16.85
CA VAL A 224 -0.09 -2.01 -17.03
C VAL A 224 -1.60 -1.85 -17.12
N VAL A 225 -2.18 -0.99 -16.28
CA VAL A 225 -3.63 -0.73 -16.26
C VAL A 225 -4.09 -0.02 -17.53
N GLU A 226 -3.25 0.83 -18.11
CA GLU A 226 -3.53 1.51 -19.39
C GLU A 226 -3.38 0.59 -20.62
N ALA A 227 -2.62 -0.51 -20.49
CA ALA A 227 -2.41 -1.42 -21.59
C ALA A 227 -3.70 -2.20 -21.92
N PRO A 228 -4.03 -2.39 -23.20
CA PRO A 228 -5.16 -3.23 -23.59
C PRO A 228 -4.91 -4.69 -23.19
N ASN A 229 -5.95 -5.35 -22.69
CA ASN A 229 -5.91 -6.78 -22.42
C ASN A 229 -5.93 -7.54 -23.75
N GLU A 230 -4.78 -8.12 -24.14
CA GLU A 230 -4.68 -9.07 -25.26
C GLU A 230 -5.17 -10.47 -24.88
#